data_AF-A0A5E4MDP4-F1
#
_entry.id   AF-A0A5E4MDP4-F1
#
_cell.length_a   1.000
_cell.length_b   1.000
_cell.length_c   1.000
_cell.angle_alpha   90.00
_cell.angle_beta   90.00
_cell.angle_gamma   90.00
#
_symmetry.space_group_name_H-M   'P 1'
#
loop_
_entity.id
_entity.type
_entity.pdbx_description
1 polymer ?
#
loop_
_entity_poly.entity_id
_entity_poly.type
_entity_poly.pdbx_seq_one_letter_code
_entity_poly.pdbx_strand_id
1 'polypeptide(L)'
;MILLKCFMVIFVGQFLDVTSVYNPMLTYNIRFNKLRFLPNVTGNYTIFQQKDKQYVSGYIQRPTTDEVNKYQLPVFHRCNPEGLNCEYFQSWTLTDLCTLLKDKNQIWSKWYGAFDPPILCPINQYTYVFRNSTGEVNIFLKWYPDVLNYQWKITQKLYSGDFYIGSYYNPMLTYVVRIVKITSYPNITWNYSVDTYKGKYYVNGNTSITTDKLIDKVVGVFERCAPEGINCEYFQSWTLTDICPKLLDKNQIWSSWYGRSFDPPVVCPINKIHYQIRNGTFDLDPIIKIYTDATNYYWKLTQKMYAGNTLVGSYKIETVFLGLSRIDDEGGVVSTDPSGLAYSPERSRL
;
A
#
# COMPACT_ATOMS: atom_id res chain seq x y z
N MET A 1 21.68 -22.30 -7.32
CA MET A 1 21.06 -21.29 -6.42
C MET A 1 22.12 -20.40 -5.77
N ILE A 2 23.08 -19.89 -6.57
CA ILE A 2 24.25 -19.09 -6.15
C ILE A 2 24.30 -17.74 -6.92
N LEU A 3 23.35 -17.50 -7.84
CA LEU A 3 23.37 -16.38 -8.78
C LEU A 3 22.64 -15.10 -8.32
N LEU A 4 22.22 -15.02 -7.05
CA LEU A 4 21.54 -13.84 -6.46
C LEU A 4 22.45 -13.02 -5.53
N LYS A 5 23.77 -13.20 -5.61
CA LYS A 5 24.76 -12.48 -4.77
C LYS A 5 25.64 -11.47 -5.53
N CYS A 6 25.47 -11.28 -6.84
CA CYS A 6 26.41 -10.49 -7.66
C CYS A 6 25.86 -9.21 -8.34
N PHE A 7 24.66 -8.71 -8.00
CA PHE A 7 24.17 -7.44 -8.58
C PHE A 7 23.89 -6.38 -7.52
N MET A 8 24.96 -5.91 -6.87
CA MET A 8 25.05 -4.60 -6.22
C MET A 8 26.51 -4.13 -6.18
N VAL A 9 27.00 -3.45 -7.23
CA VAL A 9 28.03 -2.38 -7.14
C VAL A 9 27.90 -1.48 -8.39
N ILE A 10 28.16 -0.18 -8.23
CA ILE A 10 28.35 0.93 -9.21
C ILE A 10 27.01 1.60 -9.66
N PHE A 11 26.59 2.79 -9.19
CA PHE A 11 27.28 4.10 -9.21
C PHE A 11 26.91 5.03 -8.02
N VAL A 12 27.89 5.86 -7.64
CA VAL A 12 27.89 6.98 -6.67
C VAL A 12 27.72 8.32 -7.42
N GLY A 13 27.14 9.36 -6.80
CA GLY A 13 27.39 10.76 -7.20
C GLY A 13 26.41 11.80 -6.63
N GLN A 14 26.93 12.68 -5.76
CA GLN A 14 26.29 13.85 -5.14
C GLN A 14 25.40 14.71 -6.06
N PHE A 15 24.29 15.21 -5.52
CA PHE A 15 23.90 16.63 -5.61
C PHE A 15 23.05 17.00 -4.39
N LEU A 16 23.54 17.93 -3.57
CA LEU A 16 22.72 18.73 -2.65
C LEU A 16 22.28 19.95 -3.45
N ASP A 17 20.97 20.17 -3.57
CA ASP A 17 20.40 21.49 -3.28
C ASP A 17 18.86 21.42 -3.13
N VAL A 18 18.42 22.01 -2.02
CA VAL A 18 17.06 22.36 -1.56
C VAL A 18 15.88 21.81 -2.37
N THR A 19 15.32 20.65 -1.98
CA THR A 19 13.91 20.29 -2.24
C THR A 19 13.44 19.28 -1.19
N SER A 20 12.13 19.31 -0.88
CA SER A 20 11.46 18.45 0.10
C SER A 20 11.91 16.98 0.03
N VAL A 21 12.22 16.40 1.19
CA VAL A 21 12.83 15.07 1.34
C VAL A 21 11.91 13.96 0.81
N TYR A 22 12.04 13.65 -0.48
CA TYR A 22 11.56 12.44 -1.13
C TYR A 22 12.64 11.36 -0.93
N ASN A 23 12.33 10.32 -0.16
CA ASN A 23 13.26 9.20 0.05
C ASN A 23 13.09 8.18 -1.11
N PRO A 24 14.09 7.98 -1.98
CA PRO A 24 13.99 7.11 -3.16
C PRO A 24 13.92 5.61 -2.84
N MET A 25 13.92 5.22 -1.56
CA MET A 25 13.82 3.82 -1.13
C MET A 25 12.38 3.32 -0.90
N LEU A 26 11.37 4.21 -0.92
CA LEU A 26 9.96 3.84 -0.72
C LEU A 26 9.27 3.62 -2.06
N THR A 27 8.57 2.49 -2.23
CA THR A 27 7.84 2.18 -3.48
C THR A 27 6.35 2.18 -3.19
N TYR A 28 5.70 3.29 -3.50
CA TYR A 28 4.27 3.44 -3.36
C TYR A 28 3.56 2.88 -4.60
N ASN A 29 2.74 1.85 -4.41
CA ASN A 29 1.93 1.26 -5.46
C ASN A 29 0.49 1.79 -5.37
N ILE A 30 0.12 2.70 -6.26
CA ILE A 30 -1.29 3.05 -6.46
C ILE A 30 -1.95 1.96 -7.29
N ARG A 31 -3.05 1.42 -6.78
CA ARG A 31 -3.90 0.50 -7.55
C ARG A 31 -5.22 1.15 -7.91
N PHE A 32 -5.58 1.06 -9.19
CA PHE A 32 -6.90 1.40 -9.68
C PHE A 32 -7.87 0.27 -9.33
N ASN A 33 -9.02 0.60 -8.75
CA ASN A 33 -10.00 -0.40 -8.34
C ASN A 33 -11.18 -0.49 -9.33
N LYS A 34 -11.90 0.62 -9.56
CA LYS A 34 -13.07 0.62 -10.47
C LYS A 34 -13.27 1.95 -11.19
N LEU A 35 -13.20 1.98 -12.52
CA LEU A 35 -13.60 3.16 -13.27
C LEU A 35 -15.12 3.10 -13.51
N ARG A 36 -15.87 4.12 -13.04
CA ARG A 36 -17.31 4.24 -13.34
C ARG A 36 -17.54 5.44 -14.23
N PHE A 37 -18.30 5.27 -15.31
CA PHE A 37 -18.75 6.36 -16.16
C PHE A 37 -20.16 6.78 -15.73
N LEU A 38 -20.36 8.09 -15.57
CA LEU A 38 -21.63 8.73 -15.24
C LEU A 38 -22.31 9.24 -16.52
N PRO A 39 -23.61 9.57 -16.50
CA PRO A 39 -24.45 9.65 -17.70
C PRO A 39 -23.85 10.54 -18.80
N ASN A 40 -24.10 10.13 -20.06
CA ASN A 40 -23.58 10.68 -21.31
C ASN A 40 -22.09 10.46 -21.58
N VAL A 41 -21.40 9.61 -20.81
CA VAL A 41 -20.13 9.00 -21.24
C VAL A 41 -20.28 7.50 -21.06
N THR A 42 -20.00 6.74 -22.11
CA THR A 42 -19.93 5.28 -22.03
C THR A 42 -18.49 4.85 -22.17
N GLY A 43 -18.16 3.68 -21.63
CA GLY A 43 -16.80 3.17 -21.74
C GLY A 43 -16.65 1.85 -21.03
N ASN A 44 -15.56 1.17 -21.36
CA ASN A 44 -15.14 -0.02 -20.66
C ASN A 44 -13.62 0.02 -20.53
N TYR A 45 -13.08 -0.65 -19.52
CA TYR A 45 -11.66 -0.71 -19.28
C TYR A 45 -11.29 -2.04 -18.64
N THR A 46 -10.03 -2.41 -18.83
CA THR A 46 -9.35 -3.51 -18.19
C THR A 46 -8.11 -2.96 -17.51
N ILE A 47 -7.80 -3.50 -16.34
CA ILE A 47 -6.56 -3.19 -15.64
C ILE A 47 -5.72 -4.46 -15.70
N PHE A 48 -4.56 -4.36 -16.34
CA PHE A 48 -3.57 -5.41 -16.34
C PHE A 48 -2.42 -5.01 -15.42
N GLN A 49 -2.12 -5.86 -14.44
CA GLN A 49 -1.01 -5.62 -13.53
C GLN A 49 0.16 -6.53 -13.91
N GLN A 50 1.33 -5.93 -14.13
CA GLN A 50 2.57 -6.65 -14.38
C GLN A 50 3.68 -6.07 -13.50
N LYS A 51 4.13 -6.86 -12.52
CA LYS A 51 5.11 -6.41 -11.50
C LYS A 51 4.58 -5.15 -10.78
N ASP A 52 5.39 -4.08 -10.76
CA ASP A 52 5.11 -2.80 -10.10
C ASP A 52 4.35 -1.80 -11.00
N LYS A 53 3.87 -2.23 -12.17
CA LYS A 53 3.17 -1.36 -13.12
C LYS A 53 1.74 -1.85 -13.32
N GLN A 54 0.81 -0.90 -13.28
CA GLN A 54 -0.55 -1.09 -13.77
C GLN A 54 -0.69 -0.45 -15.13
N TYR A 55 -1.24 -1.24 -16.06
CA TYR A 55 -1.58 -0.83 -17.40
C TYR A 55 -3.10 -0.78 -17.48
N VAL A 56 -3.63 0.38 -17.82
CA VAL A 56 -5.07 0.51 -18.06
C VAL A 56 -5.28 0.51 -19.57
N SER A 57 -6.19 -0.32 -20.03
CA SER A 57 -6.60 -0.38 -21.43
C SER A 57 -8.11 -0.29 -21.49
N GLY A 58 -8.69 0.27 -22.54
CA GLY A 58 -10.12 0.44 -22.61
C GLY A 58 -10.55 1.39 -23.70
N TYR A 59 -11.81 1.77 -23.65
CA TYR A 59 -12.35 2.81 -24.50
C TYR A 59 -13.28 3.72 -23.72
N ILE A 60 -13.36 4.95 -24.18
CA ILE A 60 -14.32 5.96 -23.75
C ILE A 60 -15.03 6.43 -25.01
N GLN A 61 -16.34 6.30 -25.03
CA GLN A 61 -17.18 6.76 -26.10
C GLN A 61 -18.00 7.95 -25.61
N ARG A 62 -17.91 9.04 -26.37
CA ARG A 62 -18.75 10.22 -26.16
C ARG A 62 -19.95 10.15 -27.13
N PRO A 63 -21.18 10.20 -26.63
CA PRO A 63 -22.39 10.25 -27.45
C PRO A 63 -22.77 11.67 -27.89
N THR A 64 -22.20 12.73 -27.31
CA THR A 64 -22.60 14.12 -27.60
C THR A 64 -21.69 14.83 -28.60
N THR A 65 -22.30 15.67 -29.44
CA THR A 65 -21.65 16.52 -30.44
C THR A 65 -21.05 17.81 -29.86
N ASP A 66 -21.37 18.15 -28.62
CA ASP A 66 -20.96 19.41 -28.00
C ASP A 66 -19.43 19.54 -27.87
N GLU A 67 -18.92 20.73 -28.17
CA GLU A 67 -17.50 21.04 -28.03
C GLU A 67 -17.11 21.14 -26.55
N VAL A 68 -16.20 20.28 -26.10
CA VAL A 68 -15.64 20.34 -24.75
C VAL A 68 -14.61 21.46 -24.71
N ASN A 69 -14.99 22.62 -24.17
CA ASN A 69 -14.10 23.77 -24.04
C ASN A 69 -13.70 24.07 -22.57
N LYS A 70 -14.36 23.42 -21.58
CA LYS A 70 -14.07 23.57 -20.15
C LYS A 70 -13.95 22.19 -19.49
N TYR A 71 -12.80 21.93 -18.86
CA TYR A 71 -12.58 20.70 -18.11
C TYR A 71 -12.51 21.03 -16.63
N GLN A 72 -13.44 20.52 -15.83
CA GLN A 72 -13.26 20.54 -14.40
C GLN A 72 -12.46 19.29 -14.04
N LEU A 73 -11.19 19.52 -13.70
CA LEU A 73 -10.25 18.47 -13.32
C LEU A 73 -10.78 17.65 -12.13
N PRO A 74 -10.08 16.54 -11.77
CA PRO A 74 -10.47 15.68 -10.67
C PRO A 74 -10.86 16.45 -9.41
N VAL A 75 -12.07 16.17 -8.95
CA VAL A 75 -12.48 16.38 -7.57
C VAL A 75 -11.97 15.19 -6.78
N PHE A 76 -11.00 15.45 -5.92
CA PHE A 76 -10.39 14.50 -5.01
C PHE A 76 -11.21 14.47 -3.72
N HIS A 77 -11.74 13.30 -3.40
CA HIS A 77 -12.29 13.02 -2.09
C HIS A 77 -11.36 12.07 -1.35
N ARG A 78 -11.18 12.32 -0.07
CA ARG A 78 -10.45 11.45 0.85
C ARG A 78 -11.45 10.51 1.50
N CYS A 79 -11.28 9.22 1.32
CA CYS A 79 -12.17 8.21 1.86
C CYS A 79 -11.50 7.47 3.02
N ASN A 80 -12.33 6.97 3.93
CA ASN A 80 -11.94 5.97 4.91
C ASN A 80 -11.43 4.68 4.22
N PRO A 81 -10.75 3.77 4.93
CA PRO A 81 -10.23 2.51 4.37
C PRO A 81 -11.29 1.60 3.74
N GLU A 82 -12.56 1.80 4.05
CA GLU A 82 -13.67 1.06 3.45
C GLU A 82 -14.17 1.69 2.14
N GLY A 83 -13.74 2.92 1.81
CA GLY A 83 -14.17 3.64 0.61
C GLY A 83 -15.62 4.14 0.64
N LEU A 84 -16.30 4.03 1.78
CA LEU A 84 -17.73 4.34 1.96
C LEU A 84 -17.95 5.81 2.32
N ASN A 85 -17.14 6.32 3.25
CA ASN A 85 -17.25 7.69 3.75
C ASN A 85 -16.12 8.50 3.15
N CYS A 86 -16.47 9.30 2.14
CA CYS A 86 -15.55 10.16 1.44
C CYS A 86 -15.84 11.63 1.75
N GLU A 87 -14.86 12.35 2.28
CA GLU A 87 -14.93 13.78 2.46
C GLU A 87 -14.23 14.51 1.31
N TYR A 88 -14.72 15.70 0.96
CA TYR A 88 -14.05 16.54 -0.03
C TYR A 88 -12.65 16.92 0.46
N PHE A 89 -11.65 16.75 -0.39
CA PHE A 89 -10.29 17.19 -0.10
C PHE A 89 -9.93 18.43 -0.93
N GLN A 90 -9.99 18.29 -2.25
CA GLN A 90 -9.64 19.37 -3.17
C GLN A 90 -10.27 19.13 -4.54
N SER A 91 -10.48 20.19 -5.30
CA SER A 91 -10.75 20.13 -6.74
C SER A 91 -9.76 21.01 -7.47
N TRP A 92 -9.37 20.61 -8.67
CA TRP A 92 -8.60 21.48 -9.56
C TRP A 92 -9.52 21.97 -10.67
N THR A 93 -9.29 23.19 -11.13
CA THR A 93 -9.97 23.75 -12.30
C THR A 93 -8.89 24.08 -13.32
N LEU A 94 -8.90 23.41 -14.48
CA LEU A 94 -8.05 23.81 -15.59
C LEU A 94 -8.88 24.67 -16.52
N THR A 95 -8.56 25.95 -16.54
CA THR A 95 -8.86 26.81 -17.66
C THR A 95 -7.88 26.47 -18.79
N ASP A 96 -8.38 26.34 -20.03
CA ASP A 96 -7.57 26.05 -21.21
C ASP A 96 -6.94 24.64 -21.28
N LEU A 97 -7.81 23.62 -21.20
CA LEU A 97 -7.45 22.21 -21.42
C LEU A 97 -6.65 22.01 -22.72
N CYS A 98 -6.98 22.75 -23.77
CA CYS A 98 -6.36 22.59 -25.07
C CYS A 98 -4.88 22.94 -25.09
N THR A 99 -4.49 24.00 -24.38
CA THR A 99 -3.07 24.31 -24.19
C THR A 99 -2.37 23.23 -23.37
N LEU A 100 -3.03 22.68 -22.36
CA LEU A 100 -2.45 21.65 -21.49
C LEU A 100 -2.34 20.26 -22.12
N LEU A 101 -3.21 19.94 -23.08
CA LEU A 101 -3.12 18.73 -23.91
C LEU A 101 -2.03 18.84 -24.98
N LYS A 102 -1.72 20.07 -25.44
CA LYS A 102 -0.61 20.33 -26.37
C LYS A 102 0.75 20.23 -25.68
N ASP A 103 0.81 20.53 -24.38
CA ASP A 103 2.05 20.40 -23.61
C ASP A 103 2.40 18.92 -23.36
N LYS A 104 3.53 18.50 -23.92
CA LYS A 104 4.04 17.11 -23.82
C LYS A 104 4.80 16.83 -22.53
N ASN A 105 5.11 17.85 -21.74
CA ASN A 105 5.95 17.74 -20.53
C ASN A 105 5.14 17.79 -19.23
N GLN A 106 3.83 17.58 -19.30
CA GLN A 106 2.96 17.57 -18.13
C GLN A 106 2.79 16.16 -17.56
N ILE A 107 2.40 16.09 -16.28
CA ILE A 107 2.24 14.82 -15.55
C ILE A 107 1.16 13.90 -16.16
N TRP A 108 0.23 14.49 -16.91
CA TRP A 108 -0.85 13.79 -17.60
C TRP A 108 -0.56 13.49 -19.08
N SER A 109 0.54 14.00 -19.65
CA SER A 109 0.83 13.89 -21.08
C SER A 109 0.97 12.42 -21.52
N LYS A 110 1.56 11.56 -20.69
CA LYS A 110 1.67 10.12 -20.96
C LYS A 110 0.33 9.39 -20.94
N TRP A 111 -0.56 9.79 -20.03
CA TRP A 111 -1.91 9.23 -19.94
C TRP A 111 -2.74 9.62 -21.17
N TYR A 112 -2.79 10.92 -21.50
CA TYR A 112 -3.56 11.40 -22.65
C TYR A 112 -2.93 11.01 -24.01
N GLY A 113 -1.60 10.83 -24.07
CA GLY A 113 -0.90 10.33 -25.25
C GLY A 113 -1.15 8.85 -25.57
N ALA A 114 -1.77 8.09 -24.65
CA ALA A 114 -2.11 6.69 -24.86
C ALA A 114 -3.45 6.47 -25.59
N PHE A 115 -4.20 7.55 -25.87
CA PHE A 115 -5.49 7.49 -26.55
C PHE A 115 -5.33 7.47 -28.08
N ASP A 116 -6.20 6.69 -28.72
CA ASP A 116 -6.32 6.51 -30.16
C ASP A 116 -7.82 6.60 -30.56
N PRO A 117 -8.24 7.60 -31.35
CA PRO A 117 -7.41 8.67 -31.91
C PRO A 117 -6.83 9.58 -30.82
N PRO A 118 -5.74 10.33 -31.11
CA PRO A 118 -5.20 11.29 -30.17
C PRO A 118 -6.25 12.32 -29.76
N ILE A 119 -6.30 12.68 -28.47
CA ILE A 119 -7.20 13.72 -27.96
C ILE A 119 -6.65 15.08 -28.38
N LEU A 120 -7.11 15.56 -29.53
CA LEU A 120 -6.80 16.88 -30.08
C LEU A 120 -7.95 17.85 -29.80
N CYS A 121 -7.64 19.13 -29.74
CA CYS A 121 -8.66 20.17 -29.64
C CYS A 121 -9.06 20.69 -31.04
N PRO A 122 -10.36 20.96 -31.29
CA PRO A 122 -11.48 20.70 -30.40
C PRO A 122 -11.69 19.19 -30.19
N ILE A 123 -12.06 18.79 -28.96
CA ILE A 123 -12.24 17.37 -28.63
C ILE A 123 -13.49 16.88 -29.35
N ASN A 124 -13.29 16.12 -30.42
CA ASN A 124 -14.34 15.63 -31.29
C ASN A 124 -15.07 14.42 -30.70
N GLN A 125 -16.23 14.11 -31.26
CA GLN A 125 -17.02 12.96 -30.87
C GLN A 125 -16.44 11.68 -31.48
N TYR A 126 -15.64 10.97 -30.70
CA TYR A 126 -15.07 9.68 -31.11
C TYR A 126 -15.17 8.65 -29.99
N THR A 127 -14.99 7.39 -30.39
CA THR A 127 -14.62 6.33 -29.46
C THR A 127 -13.10 6.39 -29.31
N TYR A 128 -12.65 6.90 -28.17
CA TYR A 128 -11.25 6.99 -27.83
C TYR A 128 -10.81 5.71 -27.13
N VAL A 129 -9.93 4.95 -27.77
CA VAL A 129 -9.35 3.72 -27.22
C VAL A 129 -8.02 4.07 -26.58
N PHE A 130 -7.82 3.71 -25.32
CA PHE A 130 -6.52 3.84 -24.68
C PHE A 130 -5.93 2.45 -24.47
N ARG A 131 -4.64 2.29 -24.78
CA ARG A 131 -3.96 0.99 -24.68
C ARG A 131 -2.71 1.11 -23.83
N ASN A 132 -2.59 0.23 -22.84
CA ASN A 132 -1.43 0.14 -21.96
C ASN A 132 -1.05 1.49 -21.33
N SER A 133 -2.04 2.31 -21.01
CA SER A 133 -1.79 3.61 -20.40
C SER A 133 -1.23 3.40 -19.00
N THR A 134 -0.22 4.20 -18.66
CA THR A 134 0.44 4.16 -17.36
C THR A 134 0.43 5.55 -16.75
N GLY A 135 0.20 5.65 -15.45
CA GLY A 135 0.31 6.90 -14.70
C GLY A 135 1.63 6.96 -13.94
N GLU A 136 2.32 8.10 -14.01
CA GLU A 136 3.54 8.33 -13.22
C GLU A 136 3.19 8.88 -11.82
N VAL A 137 2.81 7.94 -10.96
CA VAL A 137 2.39 8.16 -9.58
C VAL A 137 3.44 8.91 -8.75
N ASN A 138 4.72 8.65 -9.01
CA ASN A 138 5.83 9.24 -8.25
C ASN A 138 5.79 10.78 -8.28
N ILE A 139 5.27 11.39 -9.35
CA ILE A 139 5.18 12.84 -9.45
C ILE A 139 4.04 13.38 -8.57
N PHE A 140 2.88 12.71 -8.55
CA PHE A 140 1.76 13.05 -7.66
C PHE A 140 2.17 12.98 -6.18
N LEU A 141 2.92 11.95 -5.80
CA LEU A 141 3.39 11.76 -4.42
C LEU A 141 4.42 12.80 -3.98
N LYS A 142 5.21 13.35 -4.92
CA LYS A 142 6.13 14.46 -4.63
C LYS A 142 5.38 15.75 -4.34
N TRP A 143 4.28 16.00 -5.04
CA TRP A 143 3.51 17.23 -4.90
C TRP A 143 2.59 17.21 -3.68
N TYR A 144 2.08 16.04 -3.32
CA TYR A 144 1.12 15.90 -2.22
C TYR A 144 1.46 14.70 -1.33
N PRO A 145 2.45 14.80 -0.43
CA PRO A 145 2.80 13.70 0.48
C PRO A 145 1.64 13.30 1.41
N ASP A 146 0.70 14.20 1.67
CA ASP A 146 -0.49 13.96 2.48
C ASP A 146 -1.53 13.06 1.78
N VAL A 147 -1.33 12.73 0.49
CA VAL A 147 -2.19 11.76 -0.22
C VAL A 147 -1.91 10.31 0.17
N LEU A 148 -0.89 10.06 0.97
CA LEU A 148 -0.56 8.73 1.45
C LEU A 148 -1.53 8.27 2.55
N ASN A 149 -1.83 6.97 2.56
CA ASN A 149 -2.66 6.29 3.57
C ASN A 149 -4.17 6.58 3.53
N TYR A 150 -4.65 7.25 2.48
CA TYR A 150 -6.08 7.44 2.24
C TYR A 150 -6.53 6.81 0.95
N GLN A 151 -7.76 6.32 0.93
CA GLN A 151 -8.39 5.96 -0.32
C GLN A 151 -8.86 7.22 -1.01
N TRP A 152 -8.52 7.36 -2.28
CA TRP A 152 -8.90 8.55 -3.03
C TRP A 152 -10.05 8.23 -3.93
N LYS A 153 -11.12 8.99 -3.76
CA LYS A 153 -12.20 9.02 -4.72
C LYS A 153 -12.01 10.18 -5.69
N ILE A 154 -11.57 9.87 -6.90
CA ILE A 154 -11.28 10.87 -7.93
C ILE A 154 -12.44 10.94 -8.91
N THR A 155 -13.19 12.05 -8.92
CA THR A 155 -14.28 12.30 -9.88
C THR A 155 -13.85 13.36 -10.87
N GLN A 156 -13.71 13.01 -12.14
CA GLN A 156 -13.40 13.97 -13.21
C GLN A 156 -14.69 14.39 -13.91
N LYS A 157 -14.95 15.69 -14.06
CA LYS A 157 -16.18 16.22 -14.66
C LYS A 157 -15.90 16.98 -15.95
N LEU A 158 -16.65 16.65 -17.00
CA LEU A 158 -16.54 17.25 -18.33
C LEU A 158 -17.63 18.32 -18.51
N TYR A 159 -17.26 19.47 -19.06
CA TYR A 159 -18.19 20.57 -19.33
C TYR A 159 -18.06 21.12 -20.76
N SER A 160 -19.16 21.61 -21.32
CA SER A 160 -19.20 22.44 -22.53
C SER A 160 -19.79 23.78 -22.14
N GLY A 161 -18.99 24.83 -22.10
CA GLY A 161 -19.34 26.09 -21.46
C GLY A 161 -19.63 25.85 -19.98
N ASP A 162 -20.86 26.14 -19.57
CA ASP A 162 -21.36 25.84 -18.21
C ASP A 162 -22.26 24.60 -18.16
N PHE A 163 -22.44 23.89 -19.28
CA PHE A 163 -23.23 22.67 -19.35
C PHE A 163 -22.39 21.45 -18.95
N TYR A 164 -22.88 20.68 -17.98
CA TYR A 164 -22.25 19.42 -17.56
C TYR A 164 -22.50 18.33 -18.61
N ILE A 165 -21.42 17.77 -19.13
CA ILE A 165 -21.47 16.72 -20.17
C ILE A 165 -21.47 15.34 -19.51
N GLY A 166 -20.63 15.11 -18.50
CA GLY A 166 -20.49 13.79 -17.90
C GLY A 166 -19.34 13.73 -16.89
N SER A 167 -19.19 12.59 -16.23
CA SER A 167 -18.04 12.38 -15.34
C SER A 167 -17.60 10.94 -15.29
N TYR A 168 -16.37 10.71 -14.82
CA TYR A 168 -15.91 9.39 -14.47
C TYR A 168 -15.22 9.38 -13.12
N TYR A 169 -15.32 8.26 -12.43
CA TYR A 169 -14.83 8.06 -11.08
C TYR A 169 -13.74 6.99 -11.05
N ASN A 170 -12.64 7.21 -10.32
CA ASN A 170 -11.58 6.22 -10.09
C ASN A 170 -11.16 6.15 -8.60
N PRO A 171 -11.42 5.04 -7.89
CA PRO A 171 -10.87 4.75 -6.57
C PRO A 171 -9.38 4.40 -6.70
N MET A 172 -8.51 5.19 -6.06
CA MET A 172 -7.12 4.78 -5.81
C MET A 172 -7.01 4.11 -4.44
N LEU A 173 -6.37 2.95 -4.40
CA LEU A 173 -6.13 2.16 -3.19
C LEU A 173 -4.83 2.55 -2.49
N THR A 174 -4.90 2.71 -1.17
CA THR A 174 -3.74 2.73 -0.25
C THR A 174 -3.88 1.61 0.77
N TYR A 175 -2.78 0.94 1.10
CA TYR A 175 -2.74 -0.08 2.15
C TYR A 175 -2.63 0.56 3.53
N VAL A 176 -3.33 0.01 4.51
CA VAL A 176 -3.20 0.40 5.91
C VAL A 176 -2.80 -0.82 6.72
N VAL A 177 -1.69 -0.72 7.45
CA VAL A 177 -1.30 -1.74 8.42
C VAL A 177 -1.73 -1.28 9.81
N ARG A 178 -2.36 -2.15 10.59
CA ARG A 178 -2.76 -1.82 11.96
C ARG A 178 -2.20 -2.87 12.90
N ILE A 179 -1.35 -2.46 13.84
CA ILE A 179 -0.93 -3.31 14.95
C ILE A 179 -2.09 -3.30 15.96
N VAL A 180 -2.67 -4.47 16.21
CA VAL A 180 -3.85 -4.62 17.06
C VAL A 180 -3.43 -4.89 18.50
N LYS A 181 -2.50 -5.83 18.69
CA LYS A 181 -2.14 -6.31 20.01
C LYS A 181 -0.75 -6.93 20.01
N ILE A 182 0.01 -6.71 21.07
CA ILE A 182 1.22 -7.48 21.37
C ILE A 182 1.05 -8.06 22.76
N THR A 183 1.25 -9.36 22.90
CA THR A 183 1.29 -10.04 24.20
C THR A 183 2.65 -10.69 24.39
N SER A 184 3.18 -10.63 25.61
CA SER A 184 4.44 -11.30 25.96
C SER A 184 4.17 -12.41 26.98
N TYR A 185 5.03 -13.43 26.95
CA TYR A 185 4.98 -14.64 27.75
C TYR A 185 6.39 -14.95 28.26
N PRO A 186 6.51 -15.78 29.32
CA PRO A 186 7.28 -15.47 30.53
C PRO A 186 8.75 -15.13 30.29
N ASN A 187 9.30 -14.35 31.22
CA ASN A 187 10.65 -13.76 31.22
C ASN A 187 10.87 -12.60 30.24
N ILE A 188 9.85 -12.22 29.48
CA ILE A 188 9.85 -11.01 28.67
C ILE A 188 8.65 -10.18 29.06
N THR A 189 8.91 -8.97 29.55
CA THR A 189 7.87 -7.95 29.71
C THR A 189 7.99 -6.95 28.58
N TRP A 190 6.86 -6.45 28.10
CA TRP A 190 6.82 -5.43 27.07
C TRP A 190 5.68 -4.47 27.36
N ASN A 191 6.02 -3.20 27.54
CA ASN A 191 5.08 -2.09 27.56
C ASN A 191 5.41 -1.16 26.38
N TYR A 192 4.46 -0.91 25.48
CA TYR A 192 4.73 -0.17 24.25
C TYR A 192 3.56 0.72 23.83
N SER A 193 3.89 1.74 23.04
CA SER A 193 2.97 2.50 22.21
C SER A 193 3.38 2.37 20.75
N VAL A 194 2.38 2.46 19.86
CA VAL A 194 2.60 2.54 18.42
C VAL A 194 1.98 3.83 17.95
N ASP A 195 2.83 4.74 17.50
CA ASP A 195 2.43 6.02 16.94
C ASP A 195 2.56 5.96 15.42
N THR A 196 1.62 6.58 14.71
CA THR A 196 1.69 6.69 13.25
C THR A 196 1.99 8.15 12.89
N TYR A 197 3.12 8.39 12.22
CA TYR A 197 3.49 9.73 11.77
C TYR A 197 4.00 9.69 10.33
N LYS A 198 3.34 10.44 9.44
CA LYS A 198 3.64 10.51 8.00
C LYS A 198 3.77 9.13 7.32
N GLY A 199 2.83 8.23 7.61
CA GLY A 199 2.81 6.87 7.04
C GLY A 199 3.88 5.93 7.57
N LYS A 200 4.62 6.31 8.62
CA LYS A 200 5.55 5.44 9.33
C LYS A 200 4.99 5.06 10.69
N TYR A 201 5.22 3.82 11.08
CA TYR A 201 4.92 3.32 12.41
C TYR A 201 6.16 3.50 13.29
N TYR A 202 5.99 4.21 14.39
CA TYR A 202 7.00 4.40 15.42
C TYR A 202 6.56 3.62 16.65
N VAL A 203 7.40 2.70 17.08
CA VAL A 203 7.20 1.93 18.28
C VAL A 203 8.10 2.48 19.37
N ASN A 204 7.47 2.88 20.46
CA ASN A 204 8.14 3.34 21.67
C ASN A 204 7.75 2.41 22.80
N GLY A 205 8.63 2.19 23.77
CA GLY A 205 8.27 1.33 24.89
C GLY A 205 9.44 0.91 25.74
N ASN A 206 9.15 0.06 26.72
CA ASN A 206 10.13 -0.60 27.56
C ASN A 206 9.95 -2.11 27.43
N THR A 207 11.05 -2.83 27.32
CA THR A 207 11.05 -4.29 27.40
C THR A 207 12.12 -4.76 28.38
N SER A 208 11.84 -5.83 29.12
CA SER A 208 12.80 -6.44 30.02
C SER A 208 12.96 -7.91 29.69
N ILE A 209 14.20 -8.38 29.66
CA ILE A 209 14.51 -9.80 29.50
C ILE A 209 15.09 -10.31 30.83
N THR A 210 14.37 -11.20 31.51
CA THR A 210 14.70 -11.69 32.86
C THR A 210 15.09 -13.17 32.84
N THR A 211 15.98 -13.56 31.93
CA THR A 211 16.50 -14.95 31.86
C THR A 211 17.98 -14.99 32.17
N ASP A 212 18.46 -16.07 32.76
CA ASP A 212 19.88 -16.34 32.95
C ASP A 212 20.55 -17.02 31.73
N LYS A 213 19.75 -17.49 30.76
CA LYS A 213 20.24 -18.26 29.61
C LYS A 213 20.60 -17.39 28.41
N LEU A 214 21.59 -17.83 27.63
CA LEU A 214 21.99 -17.17 26.38
C LEU A 214 21.00 -17.55 25.26
N ILE A 215 20.32 -16.56 24.69
CA ILE A 215 19.39 -16.77 23.57
C ILE A 215 20.21 -17.03 22.30
N ASP A 216 20.05 -18.22 21.71
CA ASP A 216 20.79 -18.68 20.53
C ASP A 216 19.88 -19.00 19.33
N LYS A 217 18.58 -19.15 19.56
CA LYS A 217 17.60 -19.51 18.54
C LYS A 217 16.30 -18.72 18.69
N VAL A 218 15.82 -18.16 17.59
CA VAL A 218 14.52 -17.48 17.47
C VAL A 218 13.67 -18.22 16.46
N VAL A 219 12.43 -18.54 16.82
CA VAL A 219 11.44 -19.16 15.93
C VAL A 219 10.27 -18.22 15.79
N GLY A 220 10.02 -17.72 14.57
CA GLY A 220 8.81 -16.97 14.24
C GLY A 220 7.78 -17.88 13.60
N VAL A 221 6.56 -17.92 14.12
CA VAL A 221 5.42 -18.66 13.55
C VAL A 221 4.39 -17.63 13.08
N PHE A 222 4.07 -17.68 11.80
CA PHE A 222 3.10 -16.80 11.15
C PHE A 222 1.82 -17.57 10.91
N GLU A 223 0.74 -17.08 11.50
CA GLU A 223 -0.60 -17.59 11.29
C GLU A 223 -1.39 -16.55 10.52
N ARG A 224 -2.08 -17.02 9.48
CA ARG A 224 -3.02 -16.23 8.70
C ARG A 224 -4.39 -16.46 9.30
N CYS A 225 -5.11 -15.39 9.59
CA CYS A 225 -6.43 -15.44 10.19
C CYS A 225 -7.46 -14.80 9.28
N ALA A 226 -8.70 -15.29 9.37
CA ALA A 226 -9.86 -14.64 8.80
C ALA A 226 -10.01 -13.20 9.35
N PRO A 227 -10.78 -12.31 8.68
CA PRO A 227 -10.88 -10.89 9.05
C PRO A 227 -11.29 -10.63 10.51
N GLU A 228 -12.07 -11.53 11.10
CA GLU A 228 -12.46 -11.49 12.51
C GLU A 228 -11.31 -11.77 13.49
N GLY A 229 -10.17 -12.28 13.01
CA GLY A 229 -8.99 -12.61 13.81
C GLY A 229 -9.15 -13.82 14.72
N ILE A 230 -10.25 -14.58 14.60
CA ILE A 230 -10.56 -15.74 15.46
C ILE A 230 -9.99 -17.02 14.84
N ASN A 231 -10.41 -17.32 13.61
CA ASN A 231 -10.01 -18.53 12.90
C ASN A 231 -8.67 -18.31 12.20
N CYS A 232 -7.62 -18.93 12.72
CA CYS A 232 -6.26 -18.80 12.22
C CYS A 232 -5.75 -20.15 11.73
N GLU A 233 -5.11 -20.14 10.57
CA GLU A 233 -4.39 -21.27 10.02
C GLU A 233 -2.89 -20.97 10.02
N TYR A 234 -2.09 -22.03 10.17
CA TYR A 234 -0.65 -21.93 10.01
C TYR A 234 -0.32 -21.53 8.58
N PHE A 235 0.50 -20.48 8.42
CA PHE A 235 0.98 -20.07 7.11
C PHE A 235 2.42 -20.51 6.89
N GLN A 236 3.34 -20.08 7.75
CA GLN A 236 4.74 -20.47 7.69
C GLN A 236 5.45 -20.27 9.03
N SER A 237 6.66 -20.82 9.16
CA SER A 237 7.54 -20.54 10.27
C SER A 237 8.97 -20.31 9.79
N TRP A 238 9.68 -19.45 10.52
CA TRP A 238 11.09 -19.16 10.30
C TRP A 238 11.86 -19.56 11.55
N THR A 239 13.01 -20.19 11.34
CA THR A 239 13.95 -20.49 12.42
C THR A 239 15.25 -19.77 12.13
N LEU A 240 15.67 -18.92 13.06
CA LEU A 240 16.92 -18.20 13.05
C LEU A 240 17.80 -18.75 14.18
N THR A 241 18.81 -19.53 13.80
CA THR A 241 19.94 -19.85 14.68
C THR A 241 21.03 -18.81 14.50
N ASP A 242 22.00 -18.80 15.42
CA ASP A 242 23.18 -17.93 15.33
C ASP A 242 22.78 -16.46 15.23
N ILE A 243 21.90 -16.04 16.15
CA ILE A 243 21.32 -14.69 16.17
C ILE A 243 22.41 -13.62 16.24
N CYS A 244 23.50 -13.88 16.96
CA CYS A 244 24.54 -12.89 17.21
C CYS A 244 25.24 -12.39 15.94
N PRO A 245 25.79 -13.24 15.06
CA PRO A 245 26.26 -12.81 13.76
C PRO A 245 25.22 -12.02 12.95
N LYS A 246 23.95 -12.46 12.97
CA LYS A 246 22.86 -11.82 12.20
C LYS A 246 22.46 -10.44 12.74
N LEU A 247 22.61 -10.20 14.04
CA LEU A 247 22.39 -8.88 14.65
C LEU A 247 23.52 -7.89 14.31
N LEU A 248 24.74 -8.40 14.08
CA LEU A 248 25.89 -7.60 13.68
C LEU A 248 25.85 -7.23 12.18
N ASP A 249 25.16 -8.04 11.36
CA ASP A 249 24.98 -7.75 9.94
C ASP A 249 24.20 -6.44 9.73
N LYS A 250 24.86 -5.49 9.07
CA LYS A 250 24.25 -4.23 8.65
C LYS A 250 23.34 -4.47 7.43
N ASN A 251 22.38 -3.56 7.22
CA ASN A 251 21.48 -3.54 6.07
C ASN A 251 20.48 -4.72 5.98
N GLN A 252 20.22 -5.40 7.10
CA GLN A 252 19.11 -6.35 7.21
C GLN A 252 17.81 -5.60 7.56
N ILE A 253 16.66 -6.21 7.28
CA ILE A 253 15.34 -5.64 7.60
C ILE A 253 15.17 -5.35 9.09
N TRP A 254 15.92 -6.04 9.95
CA TRP A 254 15.92 -5.88 11.40
C TRP A 254 17.05 -4.98 11.93
N SER A 255 18.01 -4.55 11.09
CA SER A 255 19.18 -3.78 11.55
C SER A 255 18.78 -2.40 12.11
N SER A 256 17.79 -1.73 11.51
CA SER A 256 17.28 -0.45 12.03
C SER A 256 16.61 -0.63 13.40
N TRP A 257 15.89 -1.74 13.56
CA TRP A 257 15.18 -2.07 14.77
C TRP A 257 16.17 -2.32 15.92
N TYR A 258 17.00 -3.35 15.82
CA TYR A 258 17.89 -3.76 16.92
C TYR A 258 19.13 -2.88 17.09
N GLY A 259 19.61 -2.23 16.03
CA GLY A 259 20.88 -1.48 16.07
C GLY A 259 20.76 -0.03 16.53
N ARG A 260 19.58 0.59 16.45
CA ARG A 260 19.40 2.02 16.78
C ARG A 260 18.24 2.34 17.71
N SER A 261 17.23 1.47 17.75
CA SER A 261 15.98 1.79 18.44
C SER A 261 16.02 1.38 19.91
N PHE A 262 16.92 0.47 20.29
CA PHE A 262 17.06 -0.01 21.67
C PHE A 262 18.13 0.78 22.42
N ASP A 263 17.80 1.19 23.64
CA ASP A 263 18.68 1.83 24.60
C ASP A 263 18.68 1.05 25.92
N PRO A 264 19.80 0.40 26.31
CA PRO A 264 21.05 0.35 25.57
C PRO A 264 20.96 -0.55 24.31
N PRO A 265 21.90 -0.45 23.36
CA PRO A 265 21.87 -1.25 22.15
C PRO A 265 21.87 -2.77 22.42
N VAL A 266 21.14 -3.53 21.61
CA VAL A 266 21.13 -4.99 21.69
C VAL A 266 22.44 -5.54 21.10
N VAL A 267 23.44 -5.68 21.97
CA VAL A 267 24.74 -6.28 21.65
C VAL A 267 24.76 -7.74 22.07
N CYS A 268 25.60 -8.54 21.40
CA CYS A 268 25.82 -9.93 21.80
C CYS A 268 26.99 -10.08 22.78
N PRO A 269 26.87 -10.94 23.81
CA PRO A 269 25.67 -11.70 24.19
C PRO A 269 24.53 -10.78 24.66
N ILE A 270 23.28 -11.11 24.32
CA ILE A 270 22.12 -10.25 24.62
C ILE A 270 22.02 -10.04 26.13
N ASN A 271 22.18 -8.78 26.56
CA ASN A 271 22.21 -8.42 27.98
C ASN A 271 20.84 -8.58 28.64
N LYS A 272 20.87 -8.90 29.94
CA LYS A 272 19.70 -9.21 30.78
C LYS A 272 19.25 -7.96 31.53
N ILE A 273 18.70 -7.01 30.80
CA ILE A 273 18.46 -5.67 31.30
C ILE A 273 17.12 -5.13 30.81
N HIS A 274 16.77 -3.97 31.33
CA HIS A 274 15.70 -3.16 30.79
C HIS A 274 16.22 -2.43 29.56
N TYR A 275 15.51 -2.63 28.46
CA TYR A 275 15.71 -1.90 27.22
C TYR A 275 14.56 -0.91 27.04
N GLN A 276 14.91 0.31 26.66
CA GLN A 276 13.97 1.29 26.16
C GLN A 276 14.01 1.30 24.64
N ILE A 277 12.85 1.15 24.01
CA ILE A 277 12.69 1.31 22.57
C ILE A 277 12.29 2.77 22.32
N ARG A 278 13.09 3.49 21.52
CA ARG A 278 12.85 4.87 21.11
C ARG A 278 12.80 4.96 19.59
N ASN A 279 11.68 5.45 19.06
CA ASN A 279 11.43 5.67 17.64
C ASN A 279 11.73 4.44 16.78
N GLY A 280 11.37 3.25 17.26
CA GLY A 280 11.54 2.01 16.52
C GLY A 280 10.69 2.03 15.27
N THR A 281 11.31 2.08 14.09
CA THR A 281 10.58 2.03 12.81
C THR A 281 10.69 0.66 12.18
N PHE A 282 9.59 0.18 11.63
CA PHE A 282 9.55 -1.04 10.84
C PHE A 282 9.24 -0.71 9.38
N ASP A 283 10.07 -1.19 8.45
CA ASP A 283 9.81 -1.03 7.02
C ASP A 283 9.00 -2.23 6.52
N LEU A 284 7.74 -1.97 6.17
CA LEU A 284 6.80 -2.99 5.72
C LEU A 284 6.85 -3.18 4.20
N ASP A 285 7.47 -2.26 3.45
CA ASP A 285 7.52 -2.32 1.99
C ASP A 285 8.20 -3.62 1.51
N PRO A 286 9.36 -4.04 2.03
CA PRO A 286 9.99 -5.30 1.60
C PRO A 286 9.11 -6.52 1.89
N ILE A 287 8.38 -6.52 3.00
CA ILE A 287 7.54 -7.66 3.40
C ILE A 287 6.33 -7.76 2.48
N ILE A 288 5.65 -6.65 2.21
CA ILE A 288 4.51 -6.62 1.30
C ILE A 288 4.93 -7.00 -0.13
N LYS A 289 6.13 -6.63 -0.56
CA LYS A 289 6.68 -7.03 -1.87
C LYS A 289 6.97 -8.53 -1.98
N ILE A 290 7.50 -9.13 -0.91
CA ILE A 290 7.83 -10.56 -0.89
C ILE A 290 6.56 -11.42 -0.74
N TYR A 291 5.58 -10.93 0.01
CA TYR A 291 4.35 -11.65 0.32
C TYR A 291 3.15 -10.86 -0.18
N THR A 292 2.89 -10.91 -1.49
CA THR A 292 1.72 -10.25 -2.10
C THR A 292 0.40 -10.76 -1.51
N ASP A 293 0.38 -12.01 -1.06
CA ASP A 293 -0.78 -12.66 -0.45
C ASP A 293 -0.94 -12.30 1.04
N ALA A 294 -0.03 -11.49 1.59
CA ALA A 294 -0.13 -11.01 2.97
C ALA A 294 -1.24 -9.97 3.16
N THR A 295 -1.74 -9.37 2.08
CA THR A 295 -2.79 -8.36 2.15
C THR A 295 -4.16 -9.00 2.38
N ASN A 296 -5.04 -8.28 3.10
CA ASN A 296 -6.45 -8.62 3.36
C ASN A 296 -6.65 -9.69 4.45
N TYR A 297 -5.63 -9.97 5.24
CA TYR A 297 -5.70 -10.93 6.34
C TYR A 297 -5.36 -10.29 7.68
N TYR A 298 -5.93 -10.88 8.73
CA TYR A 298 -5.45 -10.70 10.08
C TYR A 298 -4.29 -11.65 10.30
N TRP A 299 -3.17 -11.17 10.83
CA TRP A 299 -1.95 -11.97 11.01
C TRP A 299 -1.63 -12.07 12.50
N LYS A 300 -1.26 -13.27 12.91
CA LYS A 300 -0.70 -13.52 14.24
C LYS A 300 0.72 -14.04 14.07
N LEU A 301 1.69 -13.24 14.50
CA LEU A 301 3.10 -13.61 14.56
C LEU A 301 3.43 -14.00 16.00
N THR A 302 3.75 -15.27 16.23
CA THR A 302 4.31 -15.73 17.50
C THR A 302 5.81 -15.90 17.36
N GLN A 303 6.60 -15.05 18.02
CA GLN A 303 8.05 -15.19 18.09
C GLN A 303 8.45 -15.84 19.41
N LYS A 304 9.18 -16.94 19.32
CA LYS A 304 9.69 -17.72 20.46
C LYS A 304 11.22 -17.63 20.48
N MET A 305 11.78 -17.31 21.64
CA MET A 305 13.22 -17.24 21.89
C MET A 305 13.66 -18.44 22.71
N TYR A 306 14.74 -19.07 22.31
CA TYR A 306 15.28 -20.28 22.91
C TYR A 306 16.75 -20.11 23.28
N ALA A 307 17.16 -20.86 24.30
CA ALA A 307 18.53 -21.15 24.66
C ALA A 307 18.71 -22.67 24.54
N GLY A 308 19.34 -23.12 23.45
CA GLY A 308 19.32 -24.51 23.01
C GLY A 308 17.90 -25.00 22.77
N ASN A 309 17.42 -25.89 23.65
CA ASN A 309 16.05 -26.42 23.61
C ASN A 309 15.14 -25.84 24.70
N THR A 310 15.64 -24.95 25.57
CA THR A 310 14.80 -24.28 26.58
C THR A 310 14.13 -23.06 25.97
N LEU A 311 12.79 -22.96 26.05
CA LEU A 311 12.08 -21.71 25.77
C LEU A 311 12.46 -20.67 26.83
N VAL A 312 13.05 -19.57 26.39
CA VAL A 312 13.43 -18.44 27.22
C VAL A 312 12.25 -17.50 27.42
N GLY A 313 11.54 -17.19 26.34
CA GLY A 313 10.37 -16.33 26.34
C GLY A 313 9.73 -16.26 24.97
N SER A 314 8.56 -15.67 24.89
CA SER A 314 7.89 -15.45 23.61
C SER A 314 7.06 -14.18 23.62
N TYR A 315 6.83 -13.64 22.44
CA TYR A 315 5.81 -12.61 22.25
C TYR A 315 4.97 -12.95 21.03
N LYS A 316 3.74 -12.48 21.05
CA LYS A 316 2.77 -12.62 19.99
C LYS A 316 2.35 -11.23 19.54
N ILE A 317 2.53 -10.93 18.25
CA ILE A 317 2.09 -9.69 17.61
C ILE A 317 0.89 -10.05 16.74
N GLU A 318 -0.19 -9.30 16.90
CA GLU A 318 -1.38 -9.39 16.08
C GLU A 318 -1.48 -8.11 15.23
N THR A 319 -1.52 -8.29 13.91
CA THR A 319 -1.52 -7.19 12.94
C THR A 319 -2.55 -7.43 11.85
N VAL A 320 -3.21 -6.38 11.36
CA VAL A 320 -4.09 -6.47 10.20
C VAL A 320 -3.44 -5.75 9.04
N PHE A 321 -3.34 -6.44 7.91
CA PHE A 321 -2.97 -5.83 6.64
C PHE A 321 -4.27 -5.58 5.87
N LEU A 322 -4.81 -4.37 5.96
CA LEU A 322 -5.98 -4.00 5.18
C LEU A 322 -5.51 -3.60 3.77
N GLY A 323 -5.55 -4.55 2.85
CA GLY A 323 -5.88 -4.23 1.47
C GLY A 323 -7.39 -4.39 1.31
N LEU A 324 -8.01 -3.64 0.41
CA LEU A 324 -9.44 -3.79 0.22
C LEU A 324 -9.75 -5.06 -0.58
N SER A 325 -10.70 -5.81 -0.05
CA SER A 325 -11.57 -6.77 -0.74
C SER A 325 -12.57 -6.05 -1.67
N ARG A 326 -13.06 -6.79 -2.66
CA ARG A 326 -14.03 -6.34 -3.67
C ARG A 326 -15.37 -6.01 -2.99
N ILE A 327 -15.96 -4.87 -3.33
CA ILE A 327 -17.34 -4.53 -2.93
C ILE A 327 -18.20 -4.64 -4.19
N ASP A 328 -19.24 -5.47 -4.11
CA ASP A 328 -20.14 -5.74 -5.21
C ASP A 328 -21.25 -4.69 -5.29
N ASP A 329 -21.95 -4.65 -6.42
CA ASP A 329 -22.79 -3.51 -6.83
C ASP A 329 -24.01 -3.22 -5.93
N GLU A 330 -24.30 -4.06 -4.92
CA GLU A 330 -25.38 -3.87 -3.95
C GLU A 330 -24.92 -3.36 -2.56
N GLY A 331 -23.63 -3.03 -2.41
CA GLY A 331 -23.09 -2.62 -1.10
C GLY A 331 -22.82 -3.80 -0.15
N GLY A 332 -22.90 -5.04 -0.66
CA GLY A 332 -22.43 -6.24 0.03
C GLY A 332 -20.91 -6.37 -0.06
N VAL A 333 -20.27 -6.68 1.07
CA VAL A 333 -18.86 -7.09 1.10
C VAL A 333 -18.79 -8.51 0.53
N VAL A 334 -18.24 -8.66 -0.67
CA VAL A 334 -17.99 -9.99 -1.24
C VAL A 334 -16.54 -10.33 -1.01
N SER A 335 -16.33 -11.12 0.06
CA SER A 335 -15.12 -11.89 0.26
C SER A 335 -14.93 -12.80 -0.94
N THR A 336 -13.89 -12.55 -1.75
CA THR A 336 -13.44 -13.53 -2.73
C THR A 336 -12.84 -14.71 -1.97
N ASP A 337 -13.65 -15.74 -1.76
CA ASP A 337 -13.18 -17.04 -1.31
C ASP A 337 -12.21 -17.59 -2.38
N PRO A 338 -10.95 -17.93 -2.03
CA PRO A 338 -9.98 -18.48 -2.97
C PRO A 338 -10.38 -19.85 -3.54
N SER A 339 -11.43 -20.49 -3.01
CA SER A 339 -11.82 -21.87 -3.37
C SER A 339 -12.66 -22.02 -4.65
N GLY A 340 -13.09 -20.92 -5.29
CA GLY A 340 -13.67 -20.99 -6.64
C GLY A 340 -15.01 -21.75 -6.78
N LEU A 341 -15.77 -21.90 -5.70
CA LEU A 341 -17.14 -22.46 -5.77
C LEU A 341 -18.17 -21.35 -5.55
N ALA A 342 -18.78 -20.92 -6.65
CA ALA A 342 -19.89 -19.97 -6.63
C ALA A 342 -21.12 -20.63 -5.97
N TYR A 343 -21.56 -20.07 -4.83
CA TYR A 343 -22.83 -20.42 -4.22
C TYR A 343 -23.96 -19.69 -4.98
N SER A 344 -24.81 -20.44 -5.67
CA SER A 344 -26.02 -19.92 -6.32
C SER A 344 -27.18 -19.96 -5.30
N PRO A 345 -27.76 -18.83 -4.88
CA PRO A 345 -28.95 -18.87 -4.04
C PRO A 345 -30.15 -19.25 -4.91
N GLU A 346 -30.68 -20.45 -4.69
CA GLU A 346 -31.98 -20.85 -5.23
C GLU A 346 -33.07 -19.91 -4.72
N ARG A 347 -33.72 -19.30 -5.70
CA ARG A 347 -34.82 -18.35 -5.57
C ARG A 347 -36.10 -19.13 -5.27
N SER A 348 -36.52 -19.17 -4.01
CA SER A 348 -37.87 -19.65 -3.65
C SER A 348 -38.90 -18.60 -4.11
N ARG A 349 -39.68 -18.93 -5.13
CA ARG A 349 -40.95 -18.26 -5.46
C ARG A 349 -42.09 -19.12 -4.95
N LEU A 350 -43.07 -18.46 -4.32
CA LEU A 350 -44.48 -18.86 -4.41
C LEU A 350 -44.96 -18.73 -5.85
#